data_AF-I0L0F4-F1
#
_entry.id   AF-I0L0F4-F1
#
_cell.length_a   1.000
_cell.length_b   1.000
_cell.length_c   1.000
_cell.angle_alpha   90.00
_cell.angle_beta   90.00
_cell.angle_gamma   90.00
#
_symmetry.space_group_name_H-M   'P 1'
#
loop_
_entity.id
_entity.type
_entity.pdbx_description
1 polymer ?
#
loop_
_entity_poly.entity_id
_entity_poly.type
_entity_poly.pdbx_seq_one_letter_code
_entity_poly.pdbx_strand_id
1 'polypeptide(L)'
;MVAWADADPARHPFDPVEMSVAVPALVPAPPPRPIYRSGGWIGFSEAFAWVESISMILSERYGQWAHRWYWGPWEKEQSGFLTDRIPTAADAPAFVADSLLAWRRWLESLAERFDRILPSLDPARAVDAAGTVAAWEVAVAELMTFAAAPVVEYDDDWPAWCEITLRWFLTATGVPPAQAQALVDEALGERFQLWVPLTAVEIGGVAERVANAVLDPNGTGPGARVDNWPDTWPQGWPSWRATNTGWGVERAFRGYTA
;
A
#
# COMPACT_ATOMS: atom_id res chain seq x y z
N MET A 1 -8.91 -8.32 8.60
CA MET A 1 -8.83 -7.42 7.43
C MET A 1 -9.49 -8.11 6.25
N VAL A 2 -10.10 -7.36 5.34
CA VAL A 2 -10.91 -7.86 4.22
C VAL A 2 -10.02 -8.48 3.13
N ALA A 3 -10.44 -9.58 2.50
CA ALA A 3 -9.71 -10.20 1.39
C ALA A 3 -9.91 -9.38 0.09
N TRP A 4 -9.02 -9.52 -0.91
CA TRP A 4 -9.19 -8.78 -2.18
C TRP A 4 -10.56 -9.06 -2.81
N ALA A 5 -11.02 -10.31 -2.77
CA ALA A 5 -12.31 -10.72 -3.30
C ALA A 5 -13.51 -9.92 -2.74
N ASP A 6 -13.40 -9.36 -1.54
CA ASP A 6 -14.44 -8.57 -0.90
C ASP A 6 -14.18 -7.05 -1.04
N ALA A 7 -12.94 -6.66 -1.37
CA ALA A 7 -12.54 -5.27 -1.61
C ALA A 7 -12.60 -4.86 -3.09
N ASP A 8 -12.63 -5.84 -4.01
CA ASP A 8 -12.62 -5.64 -5.46
C ASP A 8 -13.84 -4.81 -5.92
N PRO A 9 -13.62 -3.57 -6.41
CA PRO A 9 -14.70 -2.67 -6.79
C PRO A 9 -15.55 -3.20 -7.95
N ALA A 10 -15.01 -4.09 -8.80
CA ALA A 10 -15.75 -4.68 -9.91
C ALA A 10 -16.92 -5.56 -9.44
N ARG A 11 -16.87 -6.07 -8.21
CA ARG A 11 -17.91 -6.91 -7.61
C ARG A 11 -19.01 -6.11 -6.92
N HIS A 12 -18.85 -4.79 -6.84
CA HIS A 12 -19.74 -3.90 -6.11
C HIS A 12 -20.13 -2.71 -7.00
N PRO A 13 -21.29 -2.78 -7.69
CA PRO A 13 -21.83 -1.65 -8.43
C PRO A 13 -21.95 -0.41 -7.53
N PHE A 14 -21.53 0.74 -8.07
CA PHE A 14 -21.49 1.99 -7.32
C PHE A 14 -21.92 3.14 -8.23
N ASP A 15 -22.90 3.91 -7.77
CA ASP A 15 -23.32 5.17 -8.42
C ASP A 15 -22.89 6.35 -7.54
N PRO A 16 -21.91 7.16 -7.98
CA PRO A 16 -21.49 8.36 -7.26
C PRO A 16 -22.61 9.38 -7.04
N VAL A 17 -23.59 9.45 -7.94
CA VAL A 17 -24.73 10.37 -7.82
C VAL A 17 -25.65 9.92 -6.70
N GLU A 18 -26.04 8.64 -6.70
CA GLU A 18 -26.83 8.05 -5.61
C GLU A 18 -26.11 8.20 -4.26
N MET A 19 -24.80 7.93 -4.24
CA MET A 19 -23.98 8.07 -3.03
C MET A 19 -24.03 9.49 -2.46
N SER A 20 -23.88 10.51 -3.31
CA SER A 20 -23.90 11.92 -2.89
C SER A 20 -25.23 12.33 -2.23
N VAL A 21 -26.33 11.68 -2.59
CA VAL A 21 -27.67 11.92 -2.02
C VAL A 21 -27.86 11.13 -0.73
N ALA A 22 -27.33 9.90 -0.66
CA ALA A 22 -27.54 9.01 0.48
C ALA A 22 -26.63 9.34 1.68
N VAL A 23 -25.36 9.68 1.45
CA VAL A 23 -24.37 9.93 2.52
C VAL A 23 -24.82 10.97 3.56
N PRO A 24 -25.43 12.11 3.19
CA PRO A 24 -25.95 13.07 4.17
C PRO A 24 -26.95 12.52 5.19
N ALA A 25 -27.71 11.48 4.84
CA ALA A 25 -28.65 10.83 5.75
C ALA A 25 -27.99 9.73 6.62
N LEU A 26 -26.80 9.27 6.23
CA LEU A 26 -26.08 8.16 6.86
C LEU A 26 -25.01 8.63 7.84
N VAL A 27 -24.47 9.83 7.64
CA VAL A 27 -23.32 10.33 8.42
C VAL A 27 -23.81 10.98 9.71
N PRO A 28 -23.52 10.39 10.89
CA PRO A 28 -23.81 11.03 12.16
C PRO A 28 -22.88 12.23 12.38
N ALA A 29 -23.28 13.16 13.23
CA ALA A 29 -22.41 14.27 13.64
C ALA A 29 -21.11 13.73 14.28
N PRO A 30 -19.93 14.25 13.88
CA PRO A 30 -18.66 13.83 14.45
C PRO A 30 -18.52 14.30 15.91
N PRO A 31 -17.71 13.61 16.72
CA PRO A 31 -17.32 14.10 18.03
C PRO A 31 -16.46 15.38 17.90
N PRO A 32 -16.26 16.12 19.01
CA PRO A 32 -15.29 17.21 19.02
C PRO A 32 -13.92 16.75 18.54
N ARG A 33 -13.22 17.61 17.79
CA ARG A 33 -11.88 17.32 17.29
C ARG A 33 -10.95 16.94 18.45
N PRO A 34 -10.14 15.87 18.31
CA PRO A 34 -9.17 15.49 19.32
C PRO A 34 -8.18 16.61 19.62
N ILE A 35 -7.73 16.70 20.88
CA ILE A 35 -6.74 17.70 21.31
C ILE A 35 -5.55 17.01 21.98
N TYR A 36 -4.34 17.48 21.66
CA TYR A 36 -3.12 17.00 22.30
C TYR A 36 -2.91 17.72 23.63
N ARG A 37 -2.90 16.97 24.74
CA ARG A 37 -2.68 17.50 26.10
C ARG A 37 -2.00 16.47 26.98
N SER A 38 -1.05 16.92 27.81
CA SER A 38 -0.38 16.07 28.81
C SER A 38 0.27 14.80 28.24
N GLY A 39 0.80 14.88 27.02
CA GLY A 39 1.47 13.74 26.38
C GLY A 39 0.54 12.73 25.71
N GLY A 40 -0.73 13.06 25.48
CA GLY A 40 -1.67 12.19 24.78
C GLY A 40 -2.79 12.93 24.05
N TRP A 41 -3.46 12.22 23.15
CA TRP A 41 -4.63 12.71 22.42
C TRP A 41 -5.92 12.43 23.19
N ILE A 42 -6.61 13.48 23.63
CA ILE A 42 -7.93 13.39 24.24
C ILE A 42 -8.97 13.45 23.12
N GLY A 43 -9.93 12.53 23.09
CA GLY A 43 -10.98 12.46 22.05
C GLY A 43 -10.63 11.53 20.88
N PHE A 44 -9.42 10.95 20.85
CA PHE A 44 -8.98 10.09 19.76
C PHE A 44 -9.81 8.81 19.64
N SER A 45 -10.20 8.21 20.76
CA SER A 45 -11.00 6.97 20.76
C SER A 45 -12.41 7.21 20.23
N GLU A 46 -13.01 8.34 20.57
CA GLU A 46 -14.33 8.76 20.09
C GLU A 46 -14.29 9.09 18.59
N ALA A 47 -13.25 9.81 18.17
CA ALA A 47 -12.93 10.07 16.76
C ALA A 47 -12.82 8.78 15.95
N PHE A 48 -12.03 7.83 16.43
CA PHE A 48 -11.87 6.52 15.80
C PHE A 48 -13.19 5.74 15.74
N ALA A 49 -13.95 5.71 16.85
CA ALA A 49 -15.25 5.04 16.90
C ALA A 49 -16.26 5.63 15.91
N TRP A 50 -16.25 6.95 15.70
CA TRP A 50 -17.09 7.60 14.70
C TRP A 50 -16.73 7.14 13.29
N VAL A 51 -15.44 7.15 12.93
CA VAL A 51 -14.96 6.69 11.63
C VAL A 51 -15.29 5.21 11.37
N GLU A 52 -15.07 4.35 12.37
CA GLU A 52 -15.41 2.93 12.27
C GLU A 52 -16.92 2.70 12.12
N SER A 53 -17.75 3.48 12.83
CA SER A 53 -19.21 3.38 12.70
C SER A 53 -19.68 3.73 11.29
N ILE A 54 -19.08 4.75 10.66
CA ILE A 54 -19.36 5.10 9.28
C ILE A 54 -18.86 4.01 8.34
N SER A 55 -17.67 3.45 8.59
CA SER A 55 -17.19 2.30 7.80
C SER A 55 -18.19 1.16 7.79
N MET A 56 -18.78 0.82 8.95
CA MET A 56 -19.82 -0.22 9.02
C MET A 56 -21.08 0.16 8.22
N ILE A 57 -21.60 1.37 8.38
CA ILE A 57 -22.79 1.85 7.66
C ILE A 57 -22.57 1.84 6.13
N LEU A 58 -21.40 2.31 5.68
CA LEU A 58 -21.05 2.34 4.28
C LEU A 58 -20.84 0.92 3.72
N SER A 59 -20.21 0.03 4.50
CA SER A 59 -20.02 -1.37 4.09
C SER A 59 -21.34 -2.13 3.95
N GLU A 60 -22.29 -1.89 4.84
CA GLU A 60 -23.64 -2.47 4.75
C GLU A 60 -24.37 -2.01 3.49
N ARG A 61 -24.19 -0.74 3.09
CA ARG A 61 -24.89 -0.17 1.94
C ARG A 61 -24.22 -0.46 0.60
N TYR A 62 -22.91 -0.26 0.51
CA TYR A 62 -22.17 -0.29 -0.75
C TYR A 62 -21.32 -1.55 -0.93
N GLY A 63 -21.18 -2.37 0.11
CA GLY A 63 -20.32 -3.57 0.11
C GLY A 63 -19.01 -3.37 0.86
N GLN A 64 -18.31 -4.47 1.10
CA GLN A 64 -17.12 -4.50 1.96
C GLN A 64 -15.96 -3.62 1.46
N TRP A 65 -15.89 -3.34 0.15
CA TRP A 65 -14.95 -2.36 -0.40
C TRP A 65 -15.04 -0.98 0.28
N ALA A 66 -16.22 -0.56 0.75
CA ALA A 66 -16.40 0.76 1.37
C ALA A 66 -15.86 0.84 2.81
N HIS A 67 -15.47 -0.29 3.39
CA HIS A 67 -14.77 -0.30 4.67
C HIS A 67 -13.44 0.44 4.52
N ARG A 68 -13.03 1.20 5.54
CA ARG A 68 -11.82 2.05 5.49
C ARG A 68 -11.85 3.12 4.40
N TRP A 69 -13.02 3.69 4.11
CA TRP A 69 -13.18 4.89 3.28
C TRP A 69 -12.24 6.06 3.65
N TYR A 70 -11.81 6.11 4.91
CA TYR A 70 -10.89 7.09 5.47
C TYR A 70 -9.40 6.79 5.22
N TRP A 71 -9.09 5.64 4.62
CA TRP A 71 -7.77 5.29 4.08
C TRP A 71 -7.72 5.66 2.60
N GLY A 72 -8.24 6.81 2.17
CA GLY A 72 -8.04 7.25 0.78
C GLY A 72 -6.55 7.54 0.52
N PRO A 73 -6.01 7.34 -0.69
CA PRO A 73 -4.68 7.86 -1.00
C PRO A 73 -4.69 9.37 -0.76
N TRP A 74 -3.53 9.94 -0.40
CA TRP A 74 -3.35 11.35 -0.02
C TRP A 74 -3.86 11.75 1.37
N GLU A 75 -4.53 10.86 2.10
CA GLU A 75 -4.81 11.08 3.51
C GLU A 75 -3.52 10.86 4.31
N LYS A 76 -3.15 11.86 5.13
CA LYS A 76 -2.09 11.71 6.14
C LYS A 76 -2.46 10.60 7.12
N GLU A 77 -1.47 10.16 7.91
CA GLU A 77 -1.55 9.06 8.87
C GLU A 77 -2.96 8.72 9.41
N GLN A 78 -3.26 7.45 9.70
CA GLN A 78 -4.51 7.12 10.41
C GLN A 78 -4.72 7.97 11.68
N SER A 79 -3.64 8.35 12.38
CA SER A 79 -3.64 9.37 13.43
C SER A 79 -3.99 10.77 12.93
N GLY A 80 -3.25 11.28 11.94
CA GLY A 80 -3.44 12.59 11.33
C GLY A 80 -4.82 12.81 10.71
N PHE A 81 -5.41 11.78 10.10
CA PHE A 81 -6.80 11.80 9.64
C PHE A 81 -7.77 12.08 10.79
N LEU A 82 -7.58 11.40 11.92
CA LEU A 82 -8.46 11.52 13.08
C LEU A 82 -8.19 12.78 13.91
N THR A 83 -6.96 13.29 13.94
CA THR A 83 -6.60 14.46 14.75
C THR A 83 -6.76 15.77 13.99
N ASP A 84 -6.37 15.81 12.72
CA ASP A 84 -6.26 17.06 11.95
C ASP A 84 -7.40 17.24 10.96
N ARG A 85 -8.05 16.14 10.56
CA ARG A 85 -9.01 16.10 9.45
C ARG A 85 -10.42 15.75 9.88
N ILE A 86 -10.69 15.49 11.17
CA ILE A 86 -12.08 15.38 11.62
C ILE A 86 -12.85 16.64 11.23
N PRO A 87 -13.94 16.47 10.45
CA PRO A 87 -14.71 17.57 9.91
C PRO A 87 -15.60 18.19 10.99
N THR A 88 -16.14 19.38 10.71
CA THR A 88 -17.25 19.90 11.50
C THR A 88 -18.52 19.10 11.20
N ALA A 89 -19.54 19.21 12.06
CA ALA A 89 -20.82 18.54 11.81
C ALA A 89 -21.50 18.98 10.50
N ALA A 90 -21.28 20.23 10.06
CA ALA A 90 -21.85 20.72 8.81
C ALA A 90 -21.13 20.13 7.59
N ASP A 91 -19.82 19.90 7.69
CA ASP A 91 -18.99 19.45 6.57
C ASP A 91 -18.87 17.92 6.49
N ALA A 92 -19.23 17.21 7.56
CA ALA A 92 -19.02 15.76 7.69
C ALA A 92 -19.61 14.93 6.53
N PRO A 93 -20.84 15.19 6.03
CA PRO A 93 -21.36 14.45 4.88
C PRO A 93 -20.52 14.58 3.62
N ALA A 94 -20.11 15.81 3.27
CA ALA A 94 -19.33 16.08 2.07
C ALA A 94 -17.94 15.45 2.19
N PHE A 95 -17.31 15.59 3.35
CA PHE A 95 -16.03 14.97 3.66
C PHE A 95 -16.06 13.44 3.49
N VAL A 96 -17.06 12.77 4.07
CA VAL A 96 -17.22 11.31 3.94
C VAL A 96 -17.44 10.88 2.48
N ALA A 97 -18.27 11.62 1.74
CA ALA A 97 -18.54 11.34 0.34
C ALA A 97 -17.27 11.45 -0.53
N ASP A 98 -16.49 12.52 -0.32
CA ASP A 98 -15.25 12.76 -1.06
C ASP A 98 -14.18 11.71 -0.75
N SER A 99 -13.97 11.38 0.54
CA SER A 99 -13.01 10.36 0.95
C SER A 99 -13.41 8.96 0.45
N LEU A 100 -14.71 8.60 0.51
CA LEU A 100 -15.20 7.35 -0.06
C LEU A 100 -14.96 7.26 -1.58
N LEU A 101 -15.15 8.37 -2.30
CA LEU A 101 -14.90 8.42 -3.74
C LEU A 101 -13.40 8.33 -4.07
N ALA A 102 -12.54 8.97 -3.27
CA ALA A 102 -11.10 8.85 -3.41
C ALA A 102 -10.63 7.41 -3.17
N TRP A 103 -11.15 6.76 -2.12
CA TRP A 103 -10.91 5.37 -1.83
C TRP A 103 -11.35 4.45 -2.97
N ARG A 104 -12.57 4.65 -3.50
CA ARG A 104 -13.09 3.89 -4.65
C ARG A 104 -12.15 3.97 -5.85
N ARG A 105 -11.72 5.18 -6.23
CA ARG A 105 -10.82 5.41 -7.37
C ARG A 105 -9.47 4.73 -7.21
N TRP A 106 -8.96 4.68 -5.99
CA TRP A 106 -7.71 3.98 -5.69
C TRP A 106 -7.87 2.47 -5.86
N LEU A 107 -8.96 1.90 -5.33
CA LEU A 107 -9.27 0.48 -5.51
C LEU A 107 -9.46 0.12 -6.99
N GLU A 108 -10.10 0.98 -7.78
CA GLU A 108 -10.27 0.79 -9.23
C GLU A 108 -8.91 0.83 -9.94
N SER A 109 -8.04 1.77 -9.57
CA SER A 109 -6.67 1.87 -10.09
C SER A 109 -5.81 0.64 -9.71
N LEU A 110 -6.07 0.04 -8.55
CA LEU A 110 -5.42 -1.20 -8.12
C LEU A 110 -5.95 -2.41 -8.89
N ALA A 111 -7.27 -2.50 -9.08
CA ALA A 111 -7.91 -3.55 -9.86
C ALA A 111 -7.40 -3.56 -11.31
N GLU A 112 -7.31 -2.40 -11.97
CA GLU A 112 -6.73 -2.27 -13.31
C GLU A 112 -5.28 -2.81 -13.38
N ARG A 113 -4.49 -2.64 -12.32
CA ARG A 113 -3.13 -3.20 -12.25
C ARG A 113 -3.17 -4.71 -12.11
N PHE A 114 -4.04 -5.25 -11.25
CA PHE A 114 -4.20 -6.69 -11.10
C PHE A 114 -4.62 -7.34 -12.42
N ASP A 115 -5.54 -6.73 -13.17
CA ASP A 115 -5.98 -7.23 -14.48
C ASP A 115 -4.83 -7.31 -15.51
N ARG A 116 -3.83 -6.43 -15.41
CA ARG A 116 -2.62 -6.48 -16.25
C ARG A 116 -1.58 -7.47 -15.75
N ILE A 117 -1.40 -7.53 -14.43
CA ILE A 117 -0.32 -8.29 -13.79
C ILE A 117 -0.66 -9.77 -13.73
N LEU A 118 -1.86 -10.15 -13.25
CA LEU A 118 -2.21 -11.54 -13.00
C LEU A 118 -2.04 -12.45 -14.24
N PRO A 119 -2.43 -12.03 -15.47
CA PRO A 119 -2.20 -12.85 -16.66
C PRO A 119 -0.74 -13.07 -17.04
N SER A 120 0.21 -12.25 -16.54
CA SER A 120 1.64 -12.43 -16.77
C SER A 120 2.29 -13.43 -15.81
N LEU A 121 1.61 -13.76 -14.71
CA LEU A 121 2.08 -14.73 -13.71
C LEU A 121 1.61 -16.16 -14.01
N ASP A 122 0.81 -16.33 -15.07
CA ASP A 122 0.32 -17.64 -15.51
C ASP A 122 1.52 -18.55 -15.86
N PRO A 123 1.73 -19.66 -15.12
CA PRO A 123 2.82 -20.59 -15.39
C PRO A 123 2.79 -21.17 -16.81
N ALA A 124 1.60 -21.24 -17.44
CA ALA A 124 1.47 -21.70 -18.83
C ALA A 124 2.05 -20.72 -19.86
N ARG A 125 2.28 -19.46 -19.47
CA ARG A 125 2.86 -18.40 -20.30
C ARG A 125 4.33 -18.13 -19.97
N ALA A 126 4.86 -18.75 -18.91
CA ALA A 126 6.25 -18.61 -18.53
C ALA A 126 7.18 -19.20 -19.59
N VAL A 127 8.23 -18.44 -19.94
CA VAL A 127 9.29 -18.90 -20.86
C VAL A 127 10.13 -19.99 -20.18
N ASP A 128 10.49 -19.76 -18.91
CA ASP A 128 11.20 -20.66 -18.02
C ASP A 128 10.99 -20.27 -16.55
N ALA A 129 11.66 -20.98 -15.62
CA ALA A 129 11.59 -20.69 -14.19
C ALA A 129 12.12 -19.29 -13.84
N ALA A 130 13.20 -18.83 -14.50
CA ALA A 130 13.79 -17.52 -14.26
C ALA A 130 12.85 -16.39 -14.72
N GLY A 131 12.17 -16.56 -15.85
CA GLY A 131 11.15 -15.64 -16.34
C GLY A 131 9.94 -15.57 -15.42
N THR A 132 9.59 -16.67 -14.74
CA THR A 132 8.52 -16.67 -13.72
C THR A 132 8.91 -15.83 -12.52
N VAL A 133 10.14 -16.01 -11.98
CA VAL A 133 10.66 -15.21 -10.87
C VAL A 133 10.67 -13.72 -11.25
N ALA A 134 11.22 -13.38 -12.42
CA ALA A 134 11.29 -12.01 -12.89
C ALA A 134 9.90 -11.36 -13.05
N ALA A 135 8.90 -12.10 -13.51
CA ALA A 135 7.52 -11.60 -13.62
C ALA A 135 6.93 -11.27 -12.25
N TRP A 136 7.17 -12.12 -11.24
CA TRP A 136 6.78 -11.86 -9.85
C TRP A 136 7.48 -10.65 -9.25
N GLU A 137 8.79 -10.51 -9.48
CA GLU A 137 9.55 -9.37 -8.97
C GLU A 137 9.06 -8.05 -9.58
N VAL A 138 8.83 -8.01 -10.90
CA VAL A 138 8.29 -6.83 -11.58
C VAL A 138 6.90 -6.48 -11.04
N ALA A 139 6.03 -7.48 -10.86
CA ALA A 139 4.70 -7.29 -10.31
C ALA A 139 4.72 -6.67 -8.91
N VAL A 140 5.53 -7.23 -8.00
CA VAL A 140 5.66 -6.74 -6.62
C VAL A 140 6.23 -5.32 -6.60
N ALA A 141 7.27 -5.06 -7.40
CA ALA A 141 7.89 -3.74 -7.46
C ALA A 141 6.92 -2.66 -8.00
N GLU A 142 6.14 -2.98 -9.04
CA GLU A 142 5.11 -2.08 -9.59
C GLU A 142 4.05 -1.74 -8.52
N LEU A 143 3.54 -2.75 -7.82
CA LEU A 143 2.51 -2.58 -6.82
C LEU A 143 2.99 -1.81 -5.58
N MET A 144 4.21 -2.09 -5.10
CA MET A 144 4.79 -1.31 -4.02
C MET A 144 5.01 0.14 -4.41
N THR A 145 5.50 0.39 -5.62
CA THR A 145 5.68 1.75 -6.14
C THR A 145 4.34 2.50 -6.20
N PHE A 146 3.29 1.84 -6.70
CA PHE A 146 1.95 2.40 -6.73
C PHE A 146 1.41 2.70 -5.32
N ALA A 147 1.59 1.77 -4.38
CA ALA A 147 1.11 1.92 -3.01
C ALA A 147 1.86 3.04 -2.25
N ALA A 148 3.16 3.20 -2.49
CA ALA A 148 3.98 4.22 -1.84
C ALA A 148 3.84 5.61 -2.47
N ALA A 149 3.51 5.71 -3.77
CA ALA A 149 3.49 6.97 -4.52
C ALA A 149 2.68 8.12 -3.89
N PRO A 150 1.48 7.91 -3.32
CA PRO A 150 0.69 8.99 -2.70
C PRO A 150 1.31 9.59 -1.44
N VAL A 151 2.40 9.01 -0.95
CA VAL A 151 2.83 9.09 0.45
C VAL A 151 4.30 9.50 0.59
N VAL A 152 5.11 9.34 -0.46
CA VAL A 152 6.56 9.66 -0.45
C VAL A 152 6.85 11.13 -0.15
N GLU A 153 5.93 12.05 -0.48
CA GLU A 153 6.10 13.48 -0.19
C GLU A 153 5.79 13.87 1.26
N TYR A 154 5.21 12.96 2.04
CA TYR A 154 4.73 13.24 3.40
C TYR A 154 5.32 12.34 4.48
N ASP A 155 6.32 11.49 4.16
CA ASP A 155 7.03 10.58 5.09
C ASP A 155 6.16 9.55 5.86
N ASP A 156 4.87 9.41 5.57
CA ASP A 156 3.93 8.87 6.58
C ASP A 156 2.99 7.75 6.09
N ASP A 157 3.01 6.56 6.70
CA ASP A 157 2.07 5.42 6.55
C ASP A 157 2.20 4.54 5.29
N TRP A 158 3.18 4.81 4.41
CA TRP A 158 3.45 3.96 3.23
C TRP A 158 3.64 2.45 3.53
N PRO A 159 4.18 2.00 4.69
CA PRO A 159 4.33 0.58 4.97
C PRO A 159 2.97 -0.15 5.03
N ALA A 160 1.95 0.47 5.64
CA ALA A 160 0.61 -0.12 5.74
C ALA A 160 -0.05 -0.24 4.36
N TRP A 161 0.19 0.72 3.48
CA TRP A 161 -0.26 0.71 2.09
C TRP A 161 0.41 -0.37 1.25
N CYS A 162 1.73 -0.54 1.39
CA CYS A 162 2.43 -1.66 0.77
C CYS A 162 1.92 -3.00 1.31
N GLU A 163 1.74 -3.13 2.62
CA GLU A 163 1.27 -4.36 3.25
C GLU A 163 -0.11 -4.78 2.72
N ILE A 164 -1.10 -3.88 2.74
CA ILE A 164 -2.46 -4.19 2.27
C ILE A 164 -2.48 -4.54 0.78
N THR A 165 -1.71 -3.80 -0.03
CA THR A 165 -1.63 -4.01 -1.48
C THR A 165 -1.01 -5.36 -1.81
N LEU A 166 0.12 -5.71 -1.18
CA LEU A 166 0.80 -6.98 -1.40
C LEU A 166 -0.03 -8.16 -0.90
N ARG A 167 -0.67 -8.04 0.27
CA ARG A 167 -1.54 -9.11 0.77
C ARG A 167 -2.71 -9.34 -0.16
N TRP A 168 -3.35 -8.29 -0.67
CA TRP A 168 -4.44 -8.43 -1.64
C TRP A 168 -3.99 -9.08 -2.94
N PHE A 169 -2.84 -8.67 -3.46
CA PHE A 169 -2.24 -9.26 -4.65
C PHE A 169 -1.96 -10.76 -4.46
N LEU A 170 -1.34 -11.15 -3.33
CA LEU A 170 -1.10 -12.55 -3.00
C LEU A 170 -2.42 -13.34 -2.90
N THR A 171 -3.44 -12.79 -2.25
CA THR A 171 -4.75 -13.48 -2.21
C THR A 171 -5.42 -13.57 -3.58
N ALA A 172 -5.21 -12.60 -4.48
CA ALA A 172 -5.73 -12.62 -5.85
C ALA A 172 -5.04 -13.69 -6.72
N THR A 173 -3.81 -14.06 -6.40
CA THR A 173 -3.08 -15.18 -7.04
C THR A 173 -3.41 -16.55 -6.44
N GLY A 174 -4.29 -16.60 -5.43
CA GLY A 174 -4.74 -17.83 -4.78
C GLY A 174 -3.97 -18.23 -3.53
N VAL A 175 -3.02 -17.41 -3.05
CA VAL A 175 -2.33 -17.64 -1.77
C VAL A 175 -3.33 -17.47 -0.62
N PRO A 176 -3.44 -18.43 0.31
CA PRO A 176 -4.32 -18.32 1.47
C PRO A 176 -4.04 -17.05 2.31
N PRO A 177 -5.06 -16.36 2.85
CA PRO A 177 -4.86 -15.08 3.55
C PRO A 177 -3.84 -15.10 4.69
N ALA A 178 -3.81 -16.17 5.49
CA ALA A 178 -2.84 -16.31 6.59
C ALA A 178 -1.40 -16.46 6.08
N GLN A 179 -1.21 -17.18 4.98
CA GLN A 179 0.09 -17.33 4.34
C GLN A 179 0.51 -16.02 3.66
N ALA A 180 -0.41 -15.33 2.99
CA ALA A 180 -0.16 -14.03 2.39
C ALA A 180 0.31 -12.99 3.43
N GLN A 181 -0.31 -12.97 4.61
CA GLN A 181 0.14 -12.11 5.72
C GLN A 181 1.57 -12.46 6.14
N ALA A 182 1.86 -13.73 6.43
CA ALA A 182 3.18 -14.16 6.89
C ALA A 182 4.29 -13.82 5.87
N LEU A 183 4.02 -14.03 4.57
CA LEU A 183 4.94 -13.68 3.49
C LEU A 183 5.23 -12.18 3.44
N VAL A 184 4.21 -11.34 3.61
CA VAL A 184 4.35 -9.89 3.58
C VAL A 184 5.11 -9.40 4.83
N ASP A 185 4.77 -9.90 6.01
CA ASP A 185 5.43 -9.53 7.26
C ASP A 185 6.92 -9.86 7.23
N GLU A 186 7.27 -11.06 6.73
CA GLU A 186 8.65 -11.50 6.56
C GLU A 186 9.38 -10.66 5.49
N ALA A 187 8.71 -10.38 4.36
CA ALA A 187 9.34 -9.66 3.26
C ALA A 187 9.58 -8.18 3.60
N LEU A 188 8.65 -7.50 4.28
CA LEU A 188 8.82 -6.10 4.69
C LEU A 188 9.77 -5.98 5.88
N GLY A 189 9.65 -6.86 6.89
CA GLY A 189 10.52 -6.90 8.06
C GLY A 189 10.48 -5.62 8.93
N GLU A 190 11.22 -5.63 10.04
CA GLU A 190 11.21 -4.54 11.04
C GLU A 190 11.74 -3.20 10.50
N ARG A 191 12.61 -3.24 9.48
CA ARG A 191 13.18 -2.03 8.87
C ARG A 191 12.10 -1.14 8.24
N PHE A 192 11.02 -1.73 7.74
CA PHE A 192 9.92 -1.02 7.12
C PHE A 192 9.01 -0.33 8.15
N GLN A 193 9.26 -0.52 9.45
CA GLN A 193 8.61 0.21 10.55
C GLN A 193 9.35 1.50 10.93
N LEU A 194 10.45 1.86 10.24
CA LEU A 194 11.28 3.02 10.57
C LEU A 194 10.91 4.30 9.79
N TRP A 195 9.81 4.31 9.04
CA TRP A 195 9.22 5.52 8.40
C TRP A 195 10.23 6.32 7.56
N VAL A 196 11.09 5.62 6.81
CA VAL A 196 12.06 6.22 5.89
C VAL A 196 11.54 6.07 4.46
N PRO A 197 11.72 7.06 3.56
CA PRO A 197 11.35 6.92 2.15
C PRO A 197 11.95 5.66 1.51
N LEU A 198 11.11 4.92 0.77
CA LEU A 198 11.54 3.73 0.06
C LEU A 198 12.50 4.04 -1.07
N THR A 199 13.65 3.40 -1.05
CA THR A 199 14.56 3.37 -2.20
C THR A 199 14.16 2.28 -3.19
N ALA A 200 14.52 2.46 -4.46
CA ALA A 200 14.32 1.42 -5.48
C ALA A 200 15.03 0.09 -5.12
N VAL A 201 16.13 0.16 -4.37
CA VAL A 201 16.87 -1.02 -3.88
C VAL A 201 16.04 -1.78 -2.84
N GLU A 202 15.37 -1.08 -1.94
CA GLU A 202 14.51 -1.70 -0.92
C GLU A 202 13.27 -2.33 -1.55
N ILE A 203 12.65 -1.65 -2.52
CA ILE A 203 11.53 -2.21 -3.31
C ILE A 203 11.97 -3.48 -4.03
N GLY A 204 13.11 -3.45 -4.73
CA GLY A 204 13.65 -4.62 -5.42
C GLY A 204 13.95 -5.79 -4.47
N GLY A 205 14.51 -5.51 -3.29
CA GLY A 205 14.77 -6.55 -2.30
C GLY A 205 13.51 -7.19 -1.72
N VAL A 206 12.43 -6.42 -1.51
CA VAL A 206 11.14 -6.97 -1.11
C VAL A 206 10.56 -7.81 -2.25
N ALA A 207 10.63 -7.33 -3.49
CA ALA A 207 10.16 -8.04 -4.67
C ALA A 207 10.82 -9.41 -4.83
N GLU A 208 12.14 -9.48 -4.70
CA GLU A 208 12.91 -10.72 -4.73
C GLU A 208 12.49 -11.68 -3.59
N ARG A 209 12.33 -11.18 -2.36
CA ARG A 209 11.89 -12.01 -1.22
C ARG A 209 10.50 -12.59 -1.44
N VAL A 210 9.54 -11.78 -1.88
CA VAL A 210 8.17 -12.23 -2.15
C VAL A 210 8.15 -13.25 -3.28
N ALA A 211 8.85 -12.98 -4.39
CA ALA A 211 8.91 -13.90 -5.53
C ALA A 211 9.46 -15.27 -5.14
N ASN A 212 10.59 -15.30 -4.42
CA ASN A 212 11.21 -16.53 -3.97
C ASN A 212 10.31 -17.31 -3.00
N ALA A 213 9.70 -16.62 -2.02
CA ALA A 213 8.90 -17.28 -1.01
C ALA A 213 7.57 -17.84 -1.56
N VAL A 214 7.01 -17.23 -2.61
CA VAL A 214 5.83 -17.76 -3.30
C VAL A 214 6.17 -18.96 -4.19
N LEU A 215 7.29 -18.89 -4.93
CA LEU A 215 7.66 -19.90 -5.92
C LEU A 215 8.38 -21.11 -5.32
N ASP A 216 9.08 -20.93 -4.20
CA ASP A 216 9.71 -22.00 -3.44
C ASP A 216 9.36 -21.94 -1.94
N PRO A 217 8.13 -22.33 -1.57
CA PRO A 217 7.66 -22.26 -0.18
C PRO A 217 8.37 -23.24 0.76
N ASN A 218 9.20 -24.16 0.24
CA ASN A 218 10.02 -25.09 1.01
C ASN A 218 11.54 -24.81 0.86
N GLY A 219 11.89 -23.73 0.18
CA GLY A 219 13.25 -23.36 -0.20
C GLY A 219 14.10 -22.91 0.98
N THR A 220 15.25 -23.56 1.15
CA THR A 220 16.20 -23.25 2.22
C THR A 220 17.04 -22.01 1.85
N GLY A 221 16.69 -20.83 2.36
CA GLY A 221 17.59 -19.67 2.41
C GLY A 221 17.84 -18.93 1.08
N PRO A 222 18.55 -17.77 1.13
CA PRO A 222 18.53 -16.76 0.08
C PRO A 222 19.10 -17.30 -1.24
N GLY A 223 18.26 -17.34 -2.26
CA GLY A 223 18.66 -17.55 -3.64
C GLY A 223 19.74 -16.54 -4.03
N ALA A 224 20.72 -17.01 -4.79
CA ALA A 224 21.80 -16.17 -5.30
C ALA A 224 21.24 -14.94 -6.03
N ARG A 225 21.80 -13.75 -5.75
CA ARG A 225 21.55 -12.53 -6.53
C ARG A 225 21.60 -12.87 -8.01
N VAL A 226 20.46 -12.78 -8.68
CA VAL A 226 20.41 -12.87 -10.13
C VAL A 226 20.94 -11.54 -10.66
N ASP A 227 22.24 -11.45 -10.93
CA ASP A 227 22.89 -10.22 -11.44
C ASP A 227 22.48 -9.84 -12.88
N ASN A 228 21.41 -10.44 -13.42
CA ASN A 228 20.94 -10.27 -14.80
C ASN A 228 19.66 -9.41 -14.88
N TRP A 229 19.66 -8.28 -14.16
CA TRP A 229 18.63 -7.25 -14.33
C TRP A 229 18.85 -6.45 -15.62
N PRO A 230 17.80 -6.05 -16.35
CA PRO A 230 17.94 -5.15 -17.48
C PRO A 230 18.52 -3.79 -17.02
N ASP A 231 19.61 -3.36 -17.68
CA ASP A 231 20.31 -2.09 -17.41
C ASP A 231 19.45 -0.84 -17.65
N THR A 232 18.31 -1.00 -18.32
CA THR A 232 17.38 0.08 -18.67
C THR A 232 15.94 -0.36 -18.39
N TRP A 233 15.33 0.29 -17.40
CA TRP A 233 13.89 0.25 -17.15
C TRP A 233 13.15 1.18 -18.14
N PRO A 234 11.82 1.04 -18.32
CA PRO A 234 11.04 1.92 -19.17
C PRO A 234 11.24 3.42 -18.84
N GLN A 235 11.23 4.24 -19.90
CA GLN A 235 11.75 5.61 -19.97
C GLN A 235 11.25 6.54 -18.84
N GLY A 236 12.18 7.04 -18.02
CA GLY A 236 11.94 8.06 -16.99
C GLY A 236 12.61 7.79 -15.64
N TRP A 237 13.15 6.59 -15.41
CA TRP A 237 13.83 6.23 -14.16
C TRP A 237 15.31 6.65 -14.16
N PRO A 238 15.85 7.20 -13.06
CA PRO A 238 17.30 7.36 -12.91
C PRO A 238 17.97 5.97 -12.83
N SER A 239 18.74 5.58 -13.84
CA SER A 239 19.57 4.38 -13.77
C SER A 239 20.83 4.68 -12.95
N TRP A 240 20.92 4.09 -11.75
CA TRP A 240 22.06 4.28 -10.84
C TRP A 240 23.42 3.90 -11.46
N ARG A 241 23.46 2.99 -12.43
CA ARG A 241 24.70 2.63 -13.16
C ARG A 241 25.24 3.78 -14.02
N ALA A 242 24.37 4.68 -14.53
CA ALA A 242 24.81 5.83 -15.33
C ALA A 242 25.37 6.98 -14.48
N THR A 243 24.97 7.08 -13.20
CA THR A 243 25.38 8.18 -12.31
C THR A 243 26.61 7.90 -11.45
N ASN A 244 27.18 6.68 -11.49
CA ASN A 244 28.27 6.32 -10.56
C ASN A 244 29.55 5.75 -11.18
N THR A 245 29.85 6.03 -12.46
CA THR A 245 31.15 5.71 -13.07
C THR A 245 32.23 6.76 -12.81
N GLY A 246 32.17 7.54 -11.73
CA GLY A 246 33.12 8.66 -11.64
C GLY A 246 33.33 9.36 -10.30
N TRP A 247 33.36 8.69 -9.15
CA TRP A 247 34.07 9.25 -7.97
C TRP A 247 34.82 8.17 -7.20
N GLY A 248 36.10 8.05 -7.61
CA GLY A 248 37.26 7.43 -6.97
C GLY A 248 37.14 6.86 -5.57
N VAL A 249 37.41 5.54 -5.54
CA VAL A 249 38.24 4.91 -4.52
C VAL A 249 39.61 5.61 -4.51
N GLU A 250 39.82 6.60 -3.63
CA GLU A 250 41.13 6.98 -3.05
C GLU A 250 41.01 8.24 -2.17
N ARG A 251 41.58 8.15 -0.95
CA ARG A 251 41.63 9.12 0.18
C ARG A 251 40.46 8.99 1.18
N ALA A 252 40.66 8.80 2.48
CA ALA A 252 41.87 8.69 3.27
C ALA A 252 41.50 8.08 4.63
N PHE A 253 42.03 6.89 4.92
CA PHE A 253 42.40 6.54 6.29
C PHE A 253 43.61 7.40 6.66
N ARG A 254 43.43 8.48 7.42
CA ARG A 254 44.50 9.12 8.21
C ARG A 254 43.91 10.07 9.25
N GLY A 255 43.97 9.63 10.51
CA GLY A 255 44.27 10.39 11.73
C GLY A 255 43.39 11.60 12.09
N TYR A 256 42.85 11.59 13.31
CA TYR A 256 43.40 12.41 14.40
C TYR A 256 42.72 12.02 15.74
N THR A 257 43.51 11.43 16.63
CA THR A 257 43.38 11.64 18.08
C THR A 257 44.08 12.96 18.43
N ALA A 258 43.39 13.82 19.15
CA ALA A 258 43.95 14.65 20.21
C ALA A 258 42.82 14.91 21.23
#